data_AF-A0A256ZL48-F1
#
_entry.id   AF-A0A256ZL48-F1
#
_cell.length_a   1.000
_cell.length_b   1.000
_cell.length_c   1.000
_cell.angle_alpha   90.00
_cell.angle_beta   90.00
_cell.angle_gamma   90.00
#
_symmetry.space_group_name_H-M   'P 1'
#
loop_
_entity.id
_entity.type
_entity.pdbx_description
1 polymer ?
#
loop_
_entity_poly.entity_id
_entity_poly.type
_entity_poly.pdbx_seq_one_letter_code
_entity_poly.pdbx_strand_id
1 'polypeptide(L)'
;MIGLDGAPYDFLSSIVDEGGLRNFRELMEHGVSGVLRSTIPPVSPVAWASISTGLNPGKHGVFGFVDREHRPYSSKNIMGLALWDLLARARKRSLCINVPFTYPPYRVRGAMISGPPCPKDEPSTYPPDLKDELKELSYRVDVRLPHGGYRGIREDAFVKDCLSVTETRAEAVLRLAEEFKWDFLFVVFTTLDRVQHVFFGRALRESPFYDQRGHETLMSYYKTVDDILGKLLSELGDDTVFFFVSDHGFEPLYRFVGLRNLISDFLARKEPRRLLYNLVARITRELRLTGFIKKVLSKIGLLSSAYEQVEGNVQPGLGCVYFNRPEQELKELIGFLTAIKDKEDVKVFERLYLKEELYWGPELRKAPDLVLVPRTGYEIRSQLPNKFEDIRPVKGVICKTGTHMSLRALRGFLAIYGPGVREGFRVDACVYDIAPTVLHVLGLPVVEDMDGEVLTKAFEESSELARRPVRKVRLRRVKRRSARRARGGCGSRSSLTESWGRSMMRLA
;
A
#
# COMPACT_ATOMS: atom_id res chain seq x y z
N MET A 1 -11.49 -12.31 3.56
CA MET A 1 -10.30 -11.48 3.81
C MET A 1 -10.70 -10.01 3.82
N ILE A 2 -10.47 -9.33 4.94
CA ILE A 2 -10.81 -7.95 5.19
C ILE A 2 -9.51 -7.18 5.36
N GLY A 3 -9.23 -6.26 4.45
CA GLY A 3 -8.09 -5.37 4.50
C GLY A 3 -8.44 -4.10 5.26
N LEU A 4 -7.61 -3.76 6.24
CA LEU A 4 -7.68 -2.50 6.99
C LEU A 4 -6.45 -1.69 6.62
N ASP A 5 -6.59 -0.75 5.67
CA ASP A 5 -5.45 0.01 5.14
C ASP A 5 -4.80 0.84 6.26
N GLY A 6 -3.53 0.56 6.50
CA GLY A 6 -2.72 1.24 7.50
C GLY A 6 -3.07 0.96 8.97
N ALA A 7 -3.75 -0.13 9.35
CA ALA A 7 -4.00 -0.45 10.77
C ALA A 7 -2.72 -0.89 11.53
N PRO A 8 -2.14 -0.05 12.42
CA PRO A 8 -0.99 -0.42 13.26
C PRO A 8 -1.36 -1.45 14.31
N TYR A 9 -0.59 -2.55 14.39
CA TYR A 9 -0.79 -3.57 15.43
C TYR A 9 -0.67 -2.97 16.84
N ASP A 10 0.43 -2.28 17.14
CA ASP A 10 0.73 -1.84 18.50
C ASP A 10 -0.31 -0.86 19.06
N PHE A 11 -0.83 0.04 18.21
CA PHE A 11 -1.85 1.01 18.63
C PHE A 11 -3.26 0.39 18.69
N LEU A 12 -3.61 -0.52 17.78
CA LEU A 12 -4.89 -1.24 17.90
C LEU A 12 -4.90 -2.10 19.15
N SER A 13 -3.85 -2.88 19.40
CA SER A 13 -3.72 -3.72 20.59
C SER A 13 -3.74 -2.90 21.87
N SER A 14 -3.13 -1.71 21.93
CA SER A 14 -3.21 -0.88 23.13
C SER A 14 -4.64 -0.42 23.45
N ILE A 15 -5.45 -0.10 22.43
CA ILE A 15 -6.86 0.28 22.66
C ILE A 15 -7.66 -0.92 23.19
N VAL A 16 -7.39 -2.13 22.67
CA VAL A 16 -7.98 -3.37 23.18
C VAL A 16 -7.56 -3.61 24.62
N ASP A 17 -6.27 -3.51 24.95
CA ASP A 17 -5.77 -3.71 26.31
C ASP A 17 -6.39 -2.72 27.31
N GLU A 18 -6.71 -1.49 26.87
CA GLU A 18 -7.37 -0.44 27.67
C GLU A 18 -8.89 -0.63 27.86
N GLY A 19 -9.49 -1.70 27.34
CA GLY A 19 -10.93 -1.96 27.48
C GLY A 19 -11.77 -1.62 26.25
N GLY A 20 -11.18 -1.05 25.20
CA GLY A 20 -11.88 -0.66 23.97
C GLY A 20 -12.06 -1.80 22.96
N LEU A 21 -12.69 -1.47 21.82
CA LEU A 21 -12.83 -2.29 20.62
C LEU A 21 -13.23 -3.75 20.90
N ARG A 22 -14.49 -3.94 21.31
CA ARG A 22 -15.00 -5.23 21.78
C ARG A 22 -14.86 -6.33 20.72
N ASN A 23 -15.18 -6.04 19.47
CA ASN A 23 -15.15 -7.07 18.42
C ASN A 23 -13.70 -7.47 18.06
N PHE A 24 -12.77 -6.50 18.05
CA PHE A 24 -11.34 -6.80 17.94
C PHE A 24 -10.80 -7.59 19.13
N ARG A 25 -11.27 -7.31 20.35
CA ARG A 25 -10.93 -8.13 21.53
C ARG A 25 -11.37 -9.56 21.32
N GLU A 26 -12.65 -9.78 21.01
CA GLU A 26 -13.20 -11.13 20.77
C GLU A 26 -12.43 -11.85 19.66
N LEU A 27 -12.09 -11.14 18.57
CA LEU A 27 -11.27 -11.65 17.47
C LEU A 27 -9.85 -12.08 17.92
N MET A 28 -9.22 -11.30 18.81
CA MET A 28 -7.86 -11.58 19.29
C MET A 28 -7.84 -12.69 20.36
N GLU A 29 -8.86 -12.77 21.20
CA GLU A 29 -9.00 -13.78 22.26
C GLU A 29 -9.43 -15.14 21.71
N HIS A 30 -10.32 -15.16 20.71
CA HIS A 30 -10.85 -16.39 20.11
C HIS A 30 -10.28 -16.69 18.72
N GLY A 31 -9.19 -16.03 18.35
CA GLY A 31 -8.50 -16.26 17.09
C GLY A 31 -6.99 -16.19 17.25
N VAL A 32 -6.32 -16.13 16.10
CA VAL A 32 -4.89 -15.88 16.01
C VAL A 32 -4.68 -14.41 15.70
N SER A 33 -3.79 -13.73 16.42
CA SER A 33 -3.45 -12.34 16.10
C SER A 33 -1.95 -12.06 16.23
N GLY A 34 -1.48 -10.99 15.60
CA GLY A 34 -0.07 -10.60 15.69
C GLY A 34 0.32 -9.55 14.66
N VAL A 35 1.63 -9.37 14.51
CA VAL A 35 2.17 -8.37 13.58
C VAL A 35 2.21 -8.95 12.17
N LEU A 36 1.55 -8.27 11.22
CA LEU A 36 1.79 -8.45 9.79
C LEU A 36 2.88 -7.48 9.34
N ARG A 37 4.09 -7.98 9.14
CA ARG A 37 5.22 -7.18 8.66
C ARG A 37 5.05 -6.82 7.18
N SER A 38 5.00 -5.53 6.90
CA SER A 38 4.92 -4.95 5.56
C SER A 38 6.20 -5.14 4.72
N THR A 39 6.13 -4.75 3.45
CA THR A 39 7.29 -4.56 2.58
C THR A 39 8.10 -3.33 2.99
N ILE A 40 9.35 -3.22 2.53
CA ILE A 40 10.12 -1.97 2.58
C ILE A 40 10.15 -1.38 1.16
N PRO A 41 9.71 -0.12 0.94
CA PRO A 41 9.04 0.73 1.92
C PRO A 41 7.61 0.24 2.27
N PRO A 42 7.05 0.60 3.45
CA PRO A 42 5.69 0.23 3.85
C PRO A 42 4.66 1.10 3.14
N VAL A 43 4.44 0.87 1.85
CA VAL A 43 3.48 1.64 1.05
C VAL A 43 2.47 0.73 0.36
N SER A 44 1.21 1.16 0.35
CA SER A 44 0.05 0.38 -0.09
C SER A 44 0.21 -0.31 -1.46
N PRO A 45 0.71 0.34 -2.54
CA PRO A 45 0.93 -0.36 -3.82
C PRO A 45 1.78 -1.62 -3.73
N VAL A 46 2.83 -1.57 -2.91
CA VAL A 46 3.83 -2.62 -2.83
C VAL A 46 3.28 -3.74 -1.93
N ALA A 47 2.75 -3.36 -0.78
CA ALA A 47 2.22 -4.30 0.20
C ALA A 47 0.94 -5.00 -0.29
N TRP A 48 -0.05 -4.31 -0.88
CA TRP A 48 -1.25 -4.98 -1.40
C TRP A 48 -0.97 -5.90 -2.61
N ALA A 49 -0.01 -5.54 -3.47
CA ALA A 49 0.46 -6.44 -4.51
C ALA A 49 1.11 -7.70 -3.92
N SER A 50 1.89 -7.54 -2.84
CA SER A 50 2.52 -8.63 -2.11
C SER A 50 1.50 -9.53 -1.41
N ILE A 51 0.54 -8.96 -0.67
CA ILE A 51 -0.56 -9.69 0.01
C ILE A 51 -1.36 -10.51 -0.99
N SER A 52 -1.72 -9.92 -2.13
CA SER A 52 -2.57 -10.57 -3.12
C SER A 52 -1.86 -11.64 -3.95
N THR A 53 -0.53 -11.59 -4.09
CA THR A 53 0.24 -12.51 -4.95
C THR A 53 1.14 -13.47 -4.19
N GLY A 54 1.47 -13.19 -2.93
CA GLY A 54 2.49 -13.90 -2.16
C GLY A 54 3.92 -13.70 -2.70
N LEU A 55 4.13 -12.70 -3.56
CA LEU A 55 5.41 -12.42 -4.19
C LEU A 55 6.06 -11.18 -3.57
N ASN A 56 7.39 -11.13 -3.58
CA ASN A 56 8.14 -9.93 -3.28
C ASN A 56 8.17 -8.93 -4.46
N PRO A 57 8.54 -7.66 -4.22
CA PRO A 57 8.56 -6.61 -5.25
C PRO A 57 9.40 -6.94 -6.49
N GLY A 58 10.54 -7.62 -6.31
CA GLY A 58 11.40 -8.06 -7.42
C GLY A 58 10.76 -9.13 -8.32
N LYS A 59 9.62 -9.72 -7.93
CA LYS A 59 8.84 -10.66 -8.73
C LYS A 59 7.56 -10.05 -9.29
N HIS A 60 6.77 -9.32 -8.50
CA HIS A 60 5.52 -8.71 -8.98
C HIS A 60 5.74 -7.37 -9.70
N GLY A 61 6.91 -6.73 -9.54
CA GLY A 61 7.34 -5.57 -10.32
C GLY A 61 6.70 -4.24 -9.93
N VAL A 62 6.21 -4.10 -8.69
CA VAL A 62 5.64 -2.84 -8.16
C VAL A 62 6.52 -2.36 -7.02
N PHE A 63 7.03 -1.12 -7.11
CA PHE A 63 7.99 -0.56 -6.16
C PHE A 63 7.53 0.75 -5.50
N GLY A 64 6.29 1.19 -5.77
CA GLY A 64 5.72 2.43 -5.25
C GLY A 64 4.43 2.80 -5.98
N PHE A 65 4.06 4.08 -5.96
CA PHE A 65 2.87 4.59 -6.65
C PHE A 65 3.08 4.83 -8.15
N VAL A 66 4.32 5.13 -8.55
CA VAL A 66 4.71 5.36 -9.95
C VAL A 66 5.97 4.58 -10.29
N ASP A 67 6.11 4.18 -11.55
CA ASP A 67 7.32 3.55 -12.07
C ASP A 67 8.45 4.57 -12.29
N ARG A 68 9.59 4.08 -12.78
CA ARG A 68 10.77 4.88 -13.10
C ARG A 68 10.50 5.98 -14.13
N GLU A 69 9.54 5.78 -15.02
CA GLU A 69 9.13 6.78 -16.01
C GLU A 69 7.99 7.69 -15.49
N HIS A 70 7.75 7.71 -14.17
CA HIS A 70 6.69 8.45 -13.50
C HIS A 70 5.27 8.08 -13.95
N ARG A 71 5.07 6.87 -14.49
CA ARG A 71 3.75 6.39 -14.86
C ARG A 71 3.10 5.70 -13.66
N PRO A 72 1.82 5.94 -13.36
CA PRO A 72 1.14 5.28 -12.25
C PRO A 72 1.12 3.77 -12.40
N TYR A 73 1.38 3.05 -11.30
CA TYR A 73 1.12 1.63 -11.24
C TYR A 73 -0.39 1.35 -11.26
N SER A 74 -0.75 0.26 -11.91
CA SER A 74 -2.12 -0.21 -12.11
C SER A 74 -2.16 -1.74 -12.10
N SER A 75 -3.36 -2.32 -12.20
CA SER A 75 -3.55 -3.77 -12.29
C SER A 75 -2.81 -4.41 -13.47
N LYS A 76 -2.51 -3.61 -14.52
CA LYS A 76 -1.76 -4.05 -15.69
C LYS A 76 -0.28 -4.26 -15.40
N ASN A 77 0.27 -3.56 -14.41
CA ASN A 77 1.68 -3.59 -14.06
C ASN A 77 2.03 -4.73 -13.09
N ILE A 78 1.07 -5.25 -12.33
CA ILE A 78 1.30 -6.37 -11.41
C ILE A 78 1.59 -7.66 -12.19
N MET A 79 2.83 -8.15 -12.04
CA MET A 79 3.30 -9.44 -12.54
C MET A 79 2.92 -10.56 -11.56
N GLY A 80 2.94 -11.81 -12.04
CA GLY A 80 2.45 -12.96 -11.25
C GLY A 80 0.92 -13.08 -11.23
N LEU A 81 0.41 -14.13 -10.58
CA LEU A 81 -1.04 -14.37 -10.45
C LEU A 81 -1.47 -13.99 -9.04
N ALA A 82 -2.47 -13.13 -8.92
CA ALA A 82 -3.08 -12.85 -7.63
C ALA A 82 -3.96 -14.03 -7.16
N LEU A 83 -4.38 -14.03 -5.89
CA LEU A 83 -5.26 -15.04 -5.31
C LEU A 83 -6.48 -15.33 -6.20
N TRP A 84 -7.23 -14.30 -6.59
CA TRP A 84 -8.41 -14.47 -7.45
C TRP A 84 -8.07 -15.01 -8.86
N ASP A 85 -6.86 -14.78 -9.39
CA ASP A 85 -6.40 -15.38 -10.65
C ASP A 85 -6.15 -16.88 -10.52
N LEU A 86 -5.64 -17.31 -9.36
CA LEU A 86 -5.37 -18.71 -9.02
C LEU A 86 -6.67 -19.45 -8.70
N LEU A 87 -7.55 -18.83 -7.92
CA LEU A 87 -8.88 -19.34 -7.59
C LEU A 87 -9.74 -19.55 -8.83
N ALA A 88 -9.72 -18.60 -9.78
CA ALA A 88 -10.43 -18.75 -11.04
C ALA A 88 -9.96 -19.99 -11.84
N ARG A 89 -8.66 -20.33 -11.79
CA ARG A 89 -8.11 -21.55 -12.42
C ARG A 89 -8.58 -22.82 -11.72
N ALA A 90 -8.74 -22.77 -10.40
CA ALA A 90 -9.33 -23.82 -9.59
C ALA A 90 -10.88 -23.85 -9.65
N ARG A 91 -11.49 -23.07 -10.57
CA ARG A 91 -12.95 -22.93 -10.74
C ARG A 91 -13.68 -22.36 -9.51
N LYS A 92 -12.96 -21.74 -8.58
CA LYS A 92 -13.49 -21.00 -7.43
C LYS A 92 -13.90 -19.59 -7.82
N ARG A 93 -14.91 -19.05 -7.14
CA ARG A 93 -15.45 -17.70 -7.35
C ARG A 93 -14.85 -16.71 -6.35
N SER A 94 -14.47 -15.53 -6.83
CA SER A 94 -13.95 -14.45 -6.00
C SER A 94 -14.80 -13.20 -6.11
N LEU A 95 -15.11 -12.60 -4.97
CA LEU A 95 -15.68 -11.26 -4.85
C LEU A 95 -14.59 -10.32 -4.34
N CYS A 96 -14.12 -9.41 -5.19
CA CYS A 96 -13.06 -8.44 -4.84
C CYS A 96 -13.65 -7.04 -4.77
N ILE A 97 -13.56 -6.37 -3.64
CA ILE A 97 -14.19 -5.06 -3.40
C ILE A 97 -13.13 -4.07 -2.95
N ASN A 98 -12.89 -3.02 -3.74
CA ASN A 98 -11.98 -1.92 -3.40
C ASN A 98 -10.53 -2.33 -3.09
N VAL A 99 -10.09 -3.51 -3.54
CA VAL A 99 -8.69 -3.93 -3.34
C VAL A 99 -7.78 -2.98 -4.12
N PRO A 100 -6.80 -2.29 -3.49
CA PRO A 100 -5.98 -1.31 -4.18
C PRO A 100 -5.24 -1.88 -5.40
N PHE A 101 -4.96 -1.02 -6.38
CA PHE A 101 -4.25 -1.34 -7.62
C PHE A 101 -4.91 -2.42 -8.48
N THR A 102 -6.24 -2.53 -8.37
CA THR A 102 -7.04 -3.40 -9.25
C THR A 102 -7.66 -2.66 -10.44
N TYR A 103 -7.51 -1.33 -10.53
CA TYR A 103 -7.88 -0.58 -11.74
C TYR A 103 -6.87 -0.79 -12.89
N PRO A 104 -7.32 -0.88 -14.16
CA PRO A 104 -8.71 -1.12 -14.54
C PRO A 104 -9.10 -2.56 -14.16
N PRO A 105 -10.39 -2.79 -13.82
CA PRO A 105 -10.85 -4.12 -13.49
C PRO A 105 -10.70 -5.02 -14.72
N TYR A 106 -10.51 -6.30 -14.47
CA TYR A 106 -10.45 -7.30 -15.53
C TYR A 106 -11.30 -8.50 -15.16
N ARG A 107 -11.54 -9.36 -16.15
CA ARG A 107 -12.38 -10.54 -15.99
C ARG A 107 -11.86 -11.44 -14.88
N VAL A 108 -12.69 -11.61 -13.86
CA VAL A 108 -12.55 -12.61 -12.80
C VAL A 108 -13.71 -13.62 -12.86
N ARG A 109 -13.59 -14.73 -12.14
CA ARG A 109 -14.71 -15.64 -11.92
C ARG A 109 -15.45 -15.16 -10.67
N GLY A 110 -16.53 -14.41 -10.85
CA GLY A 110 -17.19 -13.66 -9.78
C GLY A 110 -17.26 -12.18 -10.15
N ALA A 111 -17.00 -11.30 -9.19
CA ALA A 111 -17.07 -9.86 -9.38
C ALA A 111 -15.85 -9.11 -8.81
N MET A 112 -15.56 -7.94 -9.38
CA MET A 112 -14.47 -7.06 -8.98
C MET A 112 -14.93 -5.61 -9.05
N ILE A 113 -14.82 -4.89 -7.93
CA ILE A 113 -14.91 -3.44 -7.84
C ILE A 113 -13.51 -2.92 -7.61
N SER A 114 -13.02 -2.09 -8.52
CA SER A 114 -11.63 -1.61 -8.45
C SER A 114 -11.39 -0.72 -7.24
N GLY A 115 -10.26 -0.93 -6.57
CA GLY A 115 -9.74 -0.02 -5.55
C GLY A 115 -8.75 1.01 -6.11
N PRO A 116 -8.39 2.02 -5.30
CA PRO A 116 -7.52 3.12 -5.72
C PRO A 116 -6.10 2.65 -6.08
N PRO A 117 -5.35 3.41 -6.90
CA PRO A 117 -5.78 4.65 -7.57
C PRO A 117 -6.67 4.37 -8.79
N CYS A 118 -7.73 5.17 -8.94
CA CYS A 118 -8.62 5.16 -10.09
C CYS A 118 -8.55 6.54 -10.81
N PRO A 119 -8.63 6.61 -12.16
CA PRO A 119 -8.61 7.88 -12.88
C PRO A 119 -9.83 8.78 -12.62
N LYS A 120 -10.93 8.19 -12.15
CA LYS A 120 -12.17 8.87 -11.78
C LYS A 120 -12.63 8.32 -10.44
N ASP A 121 -13.41 9.13 -9.71
CA ASP A 121 -14.04 8.73 -8.45
C ASP A 121 -15.12 7.65 -8.65
N GLU A 122 -15.64 7.51 -9.86
CA GLU A 122 -16.65 6.51 -10.20
C GLU A 122 -16.08 5.09 -10.13
N PRO A 123 -16.81 4.14 -9.50
CA PRO A 123 -16.36 2.76 -9.40
C PRO A 123 -16.24 2.13 -10.79
N SER A 124 -15.10 1.47 -11.03
CA SER A 124 -14.88 0.66 -12.22
C SER A 124 -15.01 -0.82 -11.87
N THR A 125 -15.94 -1.51 -12.52
CA THR A 125 -16.35 -2.87 -12.14
C THR A 125 -16.14 -3.93 -13.23
N TYR A 126 -16.08 -5.18 -12.79
CA TYR A 126 -16.37 -6.37 -13.58
C TYR A 126 -17.38 -7.24 -12.80
N PRO A 127 -18.50 -7.68 -13.39
CA PRO A 127 -18.99 -7.27 -14.71
C PRO A 127 -19.30 -5.76 -14.76
N PRO A 128 -19.28 -5.13 -15.96
CA PRO A 128 -19.48 -3.68 -16.07
C PRO A 128 -20.82 -3.17 -15.52
N ASP A 129 -21.87 -3.99 -15.57
CA ASP A 129 -23.23 -3.59 -15.17
C ASP A 129 -23.39 -3.45 -13.66
N LEU A 130 -22.51 -4.09 -12.87
CA LEU A 130 -22.44 -3.95 -11.40
C LEU A 130 -22.26 -2.49 -10.95
N LYS A 131 -21.74 -1.62 -11.82
CA LYS A 131 -21.59 -0.19 -11.51
C LYS A 131 -22.94 0.48 -11.22
N ASP A 132 -24.04 -0.02 -11.79
CA ASP A 132 -25.34 0.62 -11.68
C ASP A 132 -25.97 0.35 -10.30
N GLU A 133 -25.84 -0.88 -9.78
CA GLU A 133 -26.16 -1.22 -8.38
C GLU A 133 -25.35 -0.37 -7.39
N LEU A 134 -24.06 -0.15 -7.67
CA LEU A 134 -23.19 0.68 -6.83
C LEU A 134 -23.59 2.17 -6.82
N LYS A 135 -24.20 2.68 -7.90
CA LYS A 135 -24.72 4.04 -7.93
C LYS A 135 -25.91 4.20 -7.00
N GLU A 136 -26.78 3.20 -6.91
CA GLU A 136 -27.93 3.21 -6.00
C GLU A 136 -27.48 3.30 -4.53
N LEU A 137 -26.39 2.61 -4.20
CA LEU A 137 -25.75 2.68 -2.87
C LEU A 137 -24.96 3.98 -2.63
N SER A 138 -24.85 4.88 -3.62
CA SER A 138 -23.94 6.04 -3.58
C SER A 138 -22.48 5.66 -3.28
N TYR A 139 -22.06 4.49 -3.76
CA TYR A 139 -20.73 3.95 -3.53
C TYR A 139 -19.64 4.83 -4.12
N ARG A 140 -18.56 5.03 -3.35
CA ARG A 140 -17.35 5.73 -3.78
C ARG A 140 -16.11 4.91 -3.52
N VAL A 141 -15.16 4.96 -4.45
CA VAL A 141 -13.88 4.24 -4.36
C VAL A 141 -13.07 4.73 -3.15
N ASP A 142 -12.96 6.04 -2.97
CA ASP A 142 -12.23 6.66 -1.86
C ASP A 142 -12.82 8.03 -1.48
N VAL A 143 -12.33 8.63 -0.40
CA VAL A 143 -12.66 9.99 0.03
C VAL A 143 -12.10 11.04 -0.93
N ARG A 144 -12.77 12.19 -1.02
CA ARG A 144 -12.33 13.26 -1.92
C ARG A 144 -11.31 14.16 -1.25
N LEU A 145 -10.04 13.95 -1.58
CA LEU A 145 -8.96 14.84 -1.18
C LEU A 145 -8.61 15.83 -2.31
N PRO A 146 -8.37 17.12 -2.01
CA PRO A 146 -7.92 18.08 -2.99
C PRO A 146 -6.52 17.72 -3.49
N HIS A 147 -6.10 18.35 -4.59
CA HIS A 147 -4.74 18.19 -5.16
C HIS A 147 -3.62 18.50 -4.15
N GLY A 148 -3.91 19.30 -3.10
CA GLY A 148 -3.01 19.58 -1.98
C GLY A 148 -2.94 18.49 -0.90
N GLY A 149 -3.62 17.36 -1.09
CA GLY A 149 -3.72 16.26 -0.13
C GLY A 149 -4.52 16.65 1.11
N TYR A 150 -3.99 16.33 2.30
CA TYR A 150 -4.63 16.60 3.59
C TYR A 150 -4.46 18.07 4.03
N ARG A 151 -4.98 19.02 3.24
CA ARG A 151 -4.94 20.45 3.56
C ARG A 151 -6.23 21.14 3.10
N GLY A 152 -6.70 22.12 3.87
CA GLY A 152 -7.75 23.05 3.44
C GLY A 152 -9.19 22.52 3.48
N ILE A 153 -9.42 21.35 4.08
CA ILE A 153 -10.77 20.81 4.33
C ILE A 153 -11.09 20.98 5.82
N ARG A 154 -12.32 21.37 6.15
CA ARG A 154 -12.76 21.37 7.56
C ARG A 154 -12.74 19.96 8.14
N GLU A 155 -12.27 19.82 9.37
CA GLU A 155 -12.16 18.52 10.04
C GLU A 155 -13.49 17.75 10.10
N ASP A 156 -14.58 18.43 10.43
CA ASP A 156 -15.92 17.83 10.54
C ASP A 156 -16.44 17.30 9.21
N ALA A 157 -16.25 18.07 8.13
CA ALA A 157 -16.59 17.64 6.78
C ALA A 157 -15.77 16.43 6.35
N PHE A 158 -14.47 16.41 6.66
CA PHE A 158 -13.59 15.29 6.35
C PHE A 158 -13.99 14.00 7.09
N VAL A 159 -14.22 14.09 8.41
CA VAL A 159 -14.64 12.93 9.21
C VAL A 159 -15.98 12.38 8.72
N LYS A 160 -16.94 13.26 8.43
CA LYS A 160 -18.24 12.86 7.85
C LYS A 160 -18.07 12.14 6.51
N ASP A 161 -17.17 12.62 5.65
CA ASP A 161 -16.89 11.97 4.37
C ASP A 161 -16.27 10.58 4.55
N CYS A 162 -15.30 10.45 5.46
CA CYS A 162 -14.67 9.16 5.79
C CYS A 162 -15.68 8.15 6.34
N LEU A 163 -16.56 8.55 7.27
CA LEU A 163 -17.60 7.69 7.83
C LEU A 163 -18.56 7.22 6.73
N SER A 164 -19.09 8.15 5.93
CA SER A 164 -19.98 7.83 4.82
C SER A 164 -19.36 6.82 3.85
N VAL A 165 -18.11 7.03 3.41
CA VAL A 165 -17.44 6.09 2.50
C VAL A 165 -17.22 4.72 3.15
N THR A 166 -16.96 4.67 4.46
CA THR A 166 -16.70 3.43 5.19
C THR A 166 -17.98 2.62 5.36
N GLU A 167 -19.06 3.25 5.82
CA GLU A 167 -20.36 2.64 6.03
C GLU A 167 -20.98 2.15 4.73
N THR A 168 -21.00 2.98 3.68
CA THR A 168 -21.48 2.57 2.35
C THR A 168 -20.68 1.40 1.78
N ARG A 169 -19.36 1.34 2.04
CA ARG A 169 -18.55 0.20 1.60
C ARG A 169 -18.90 -1.07 2.38
N ALA A 170 -19.15 -0.97 3.69
CA ALA A 170 -19.58 -2.12 4.48
C ALA A 170 -20.96 -2.63 4.03
N GLU A 171 -21.90 -1.74 3.73
CA GLU A 171 -23.21 -2.10 3.16
C GLU A 171 -23.06 -2.80 1.81
N ALA A 172 -22.22 -2.25 0.91
CA ALA A 172 -21.95 -2.87 -0.38
C ALA A 172 -21.32 -4.26 -0.24
N VAL A 173 -20.44 -4.48 0.75
CA VAL A 173 -19.88 -5.82 1.01
C VAL A 173 -20.97 -6.82 1.36
N LEU A 174 -21.85 -6.47 2.29
CA LEU A 174 -22.91 -7.37 2.76
C LEU A 174 -23.91 -7.69 1.65
N ARG A 175 -24.41 -6.67 0.93
CA ARG A 175 -25.33 -6.87 -0.19
C ARG A 175 -24.73 -7.77 -1.27
N LEU A 176 -23.49 -7.50 -1.67
CA LEU A 176 -22.85 -8.29 -2.73
C LEU A 176 -22.47 -9.70 -2.27
N ALA A 177 -22.17 -9.90 -0.98
CA ALA A 177 -21.91 -11.22 -0.42
C ALA A 177 -23.18 -12.09 -0.40
N GLU A 178 -24.35 -11.48 -0.26
CA GLU A 178 -25.66 -12.15 -0.35
C GLU A 178 -26.04 -12.47 -1.81
N GLU A 179 -25.86 -11.52 -2.72
CA GLU A 179 -26.26 -11.66 -4.13
C GLU A 179 -25.33 -12.58 -4.94
N PHE A 180 -24.03 -12.57 -4.66
CA PHE A 180 -23.05 -13.35 -5.40
C PHE A 180 -22.67 -14.62 -4.65
N LYS A 181 -22.61 -15.76 -5.37
CA LYS A 181 -21.92 -16.95 -4.85
C LYS A 181 -20.40 -16.71 -4.86
N TRP A 182 -19.75 -16.87 -3.72
CA TRP A 182 -18.30 -16.72 -3.58
C TRP A 182 -17.67 -17.91 -2.82
N ASP A 183 -16.43 -18.26 -3.18
CA ASP A 183 -15.53 -19.11 -2.38
C ASP A 183 -14.51 -18.25 -1.63
N PHE A 184 -14.32 -17.00 -2.07
CA PHE A 184 -13.36 -16.06 -1.51
C PHE A 184 -13.87 -14.63 -1.65
N LEU A 185 -14.00 -13.93 -0.54
CA LEU A 185 -14.29 -12.49 -0.48
C LEU A 185 -13.03 -11.74 -0.05
N PHE A 186 -12.64 -10.72 -0.82
CA PHE A 186 -11.57 -9.81 -0.46
C PHE A 186 -12.03 -8.36 -0.59
N VAL A 187 -12.19 -7.68 0.55
CA VAL A 187 -12.48 -6.24 0.61
C VAL A 187 -11.34 -5.48 1.28
N VAL A 188 -11.10 -4.23 0.87
CA VAL A 188 -10.20 -3.30 1.59
C VAL A 188 -10.92 -2.00 1.96
N PHE A 189 -10.86 -1.65 3.24
CA PHE A 189 -11.29 -0.36 3.77
C PHE A 189 -10.10 0.59 3.84
N THR A 190 -10.02 1.51 2.86
CA THR A 190 -8.89 2.44 2.68
C THR A 190 -8.95 3.66 3.61
N THR A 191 -10.11 3.93 4.17
CA THR A 191 -10.42 5.18 4.87
C THR A 191 -9.76 5.30 6.24
N LEU A 192 -9.39 4.17 6.87
CA LEU A 192 -8.62 4.19 8.13
C LEU A 192 -7.26 4.88 7.96
N ASP A 193 -6.50 4.52 6.93
CA ASP A 193 -5.28 5.23 6.54
C ASP A 193 -5.50 6.75 6.39
N ARG A 194 -6.60 7.14 5.73
CA ARG A 194 -6.93 8.56 5.49
C ARG A 194 -7.15 9.31 6.80
N VAL A 195 -7.92 8.72 7.72
CA VAL A 195 -8.19 9.30 9.03
C VAL A 195 -6.92 9.39 9.87
N GLN A 196 -6.12 8.33 9.89
CA GLN A 196 -4.85 8.32 10.63
C GLN A 196 -3.85 9.33 10.08
N HIS A 197 -3.79 9.53 8.76
CA HIS A 197 -2.96 10.59 8.19
C HIS A 197 -3.27 11.96 8.80
N VAL A 198 -4.53 12.24 9.16
CA VAL A 198 -4.93 13.51 9.78
C VAL A 198 -4.76 13.52 11.30
N PHE A 199 -5.12 12.42 11.98
CA PHE A 199 -5.30 12.42 13.43
C PHE A 199 -4.26 11.61 14.22
N PHE A 200 -3.44 10.77 13.61
CA PHE A 200 -2.55 9.86 14.35
C PHE A 200 -1.58 10.62 15.27
N GLY A 201 -0.86 11.61 14.74
CA GLY A 201 0.00 12.46 15.56
C GLY A 201 -0.75 13.33 16.56
N ARG A 202 -2.05 13.53 16.43
CA ARG A 202 -2.87 14.30 17.38
C ARG A 202 -3.52 13.42 18.45
N ALA A 203 -3.58 12.12 18.22
CA ALA A 203 -4.18 11.15 19.14
C ALA A 203 -3.19 10.58 20.16
N LEU A 204 -1.89 10.63 19.86
CA LEU A 204 -0.82 10.11 20.71
C LEU A 204 -0.41 11.13 21.77
N ARG A 205 -0.47 10.75 23.06
CA ARG A 205 -0.19 11.65 24.20
C ARG A 205 1.25 12.17 24.21
N GLU A 206 2.18 11.37 23.71
CA GLU A 206 3.60 11.70 23.61
C GLU A 206 3.93 12.64 22.44
N SER A 207 2.98 12.87 21.53
CA SER A 207 3.19 13.73 20.38
C SER A 207 3.05 15.22 20.75
N PRO A 208 3.90 16.11 20.21
CA PRO A 208 3.77 17.56 20.37
C PRO A 208 2.46 18.12 19.77
N PHE A 209 1.73 17.34 18.97
CA PHE A 209 0.46 17.73 18.39
C PHE A 209 -0.75 17.16 19.13
N TYR A 210 -0.56 16.50 20.27
CA TYR A 210 -1.66 15.91 21.04
C TYR A 210 -2.76 16.93 21.32
N ASP A 211 -4.00 16.55 21.01
CA ASP A 211 -5.17 17.24 21.52
C ASP A 211 -6.31 16.26 21.76
N GLN A 212 -7.11 16.54 22.80
CA GLN A 212 -8.19 15.68 23.25
C GLN A 212 -9.20 15.37 22.12
N ARG A 213 -9.53 16.36 21.30
CA ARG A 213 -10.49 16.19 20.20
C ARG A 213 -9.94 15.27 19.12
N GLY A 214 -8.66 15.41 18.75
CA GLY A 214 -7.99 14.54 17.78
C GLY A 214 -7.94 13.09 18.25
N HIS A 215 -7.63 12.88 19.53
CA HIS A 215 -7.69 11.57 20.18
C HIS A 215 -9.09 10.96 20.12
N GLU A 216 -10.11 11.67 20.61
CA GLU A 216 -11.51 11.20 20.61
C GLU A 216 -12.03 10.92 19.20
N THR A 217 -11.65 11.74 18.22
CA THR A 217 -12.04 11.54 16.82
C THR A 217 -11.46 10.24 16.27
N LEU A 218 -10.17 9.97 16.51
CA LEU A 218 -9.54 8.73 16.05
C LEU A 218 -10.13 7.51 16.78
N MET A 219 -10.33 7.58 18.10
CA MET A 219 -10.95 6.50 18.88
C MET A 219 -12.37 6.20 18.41
N SER A 220 -13.18 7.24 18.17
CA SER A 220 -14.52 7.10 17.64
C SER A 220 -14.52 6.41 16.27
N TYR A 221 -13.54 6.73 15.42
CA TYR A 221 -13.43 6.10 14.11
C TYR A 221 -13.04 4.62 14.20
N TYR A 222 -12.09 4.28 15.08
CA TYR A 222 -11.75 2.88 15.35
C TYR A 222 -12.95 2.09 15.89
N LYS A 223 -13.79 2.72 16.73
CA LYS A 223 -15.05 2.10 17.17
C LYS A 223 -16.00 1.81 16.00
N THR A 224 -16.15 2.73 15.05
CA THR A 224 -16.94 2.46 13.83
C THR A 224 -16.38 1.28 13.03
N VAL A 225 -15.04 1.17 12.92
CA VAL A 225 -14.41 0.01 12.25
C VAL A 225 -14.66 -1.29 13.03
N ASP A 226 -14.62 -1.25 14.36
CA ASP A 226 -14.94 -2.37 15.25
C ASP A 226 -16.41 -2.82 15.09
N ASP A 227 -17.36 -1.89 15.05
CA ASP A 227 -18.78 -2.18 14.87
C ASP A 227 -19.04 -2.83 13.48
N ILE A 228 -18.38 -2.33 12.43
CA ILE A 228 -18.44 -2.93 11.08
C ILE A 228 -17.83 -4.34 11.09
N LEU A 229 -16.71 -4.54 11.79
CA LEU A 229 -16.09 -5.86 11.94
C LEU A 229 -17.05 -6.85 12.59
N GLY A 230 -17.69 -6.46 13.70
CA GLY A 230 -18.70 -7.28 14.37
C GLY A 230 -19.84 -7.68 13.44
N LYS A 231 -20.36 -6.72 12.65
CA LYS A 231 -21.39 -6.99 11.65
C LYS A 231 -20.93 -7.94 10.55
N LEU A 232 -19.70 -7.80 10.06
CA LEU A 232 -19.16 -8.71 9.03
C LEU A 232 -18.96 -10.12 9.57
N LEU A 233 -18.51 -10.26 10.83
CA LEU A 233 -18.38 -11.56 11.48
C LEU A 233 -19.74 -12.24 11.68
N SER A 234 -20.75 -11.49 12.12
CA SER A 234 -22.09 -12.05 12.37
C SER A 234 -22.80 -12.49 11.08
N GLU A 235 -22.71 -11.69 10.01
CA GLU A 235 -23.45 -11.96 8.77
C GLU A 235 -22.76 -12.95 7.83
N LEU A 236 -21.44 -13.16 7.99
CA LEU A 236 -20.65 -14.02 7.09
C LEU A 236 -20.03 -15.24 7.80
N GLY A 237 -20.37 -15.49 9.08
CA GLY A 237 -19.60 -16.32 10.01
C GLY A 237 -19.71 -17.84 9.89
N ASP A 238 -20.86 -18.36 9.46
CA ASP A 238 -21.28 -19.75 9.75
C ASP A 238 -20.35 -20.88 9.21
N ASP A 239 -19.52 -20.62 8.20
CA ASP A 239 -18.51 -21.56 7.66
C ASP A 239 -17.32 -20.81 7.03
N THR A 240 -16.90 -19.70 7.65
CA THR A 240 -15.92 -18.79 7.05
C THR A 240 -14.67 -18.65 7.92
N VAL A 241 -13.50 -18.81 7.30
CA VAL A 241 -12.23 -18.37 7.90
C VAL A 241 -11.95 -16.92 7.48
N PHE A 242 -11.94 -16.03 8.46
CA PHE A 242 -11.62 -14.62 8.29
C PHE A 242 -10.12 -14.38 8.40
N PHE A 243 -9.66 -13.46 7.58
CA PHE A 243 -8.32 -12.88 7.65
C PHE A 243 -8.51 -11.38 7.71
N PHE A 244 -8.09 -10.76 8.80
CA PHE A 244 -7.98 -9.31 8.95
C PHE A 244 -6.52 -8.94 8.77
N VAL A 245 -6.22 -8.16 7.73
CA VAL A 245 -4.85 -7.86 7.34
C VAL A 245 -4.66 -6.38 7.11
N SER A 246 -3.54 -5.85 7.58
CA SER A 246 -3.08 -4.52 7.25
C SER A 246 -1.86 -4.57 6.36
N ASP A 247 -1.83 -3.74 5.33
CA ASP A 247 -0.69 -3.60 4.44
C ASP A 247 0.52 -2.93 5.11
N HIS A 248 0.29 -2.03 6.07
CA HIS A 248 1.32 -1.42 6.91
C HIS A 248 0.75 -0.97 8.27
N GLY A 249 1.63 -0.50 9.16
CA GLY A 249 1.26 0.21 10.37
C GLY A 249 1.25 1.72 10.16
N PHE A 250 1.38 2.47 11.25
CA PHE A 250 1.35 3.94 11.26
C PHE A 250 2.27 4.52 12.34
N GLU A 251 2.61 5.78 12.16
CA GLU A 251 3.48 6.53 13.06
C GLU A 251 3.17 8.05 13.01
N PRO A 252 3.55 8.82 14.05
CA PRO A 252 3.40 10.26 13.99
C PRO A 252 4.32 10.89 12.94
N LEU A 253 3.88 12.02 12.39
CA LEU A 253 4.62 12.82 11.41
C LEU A 253 4.83 14.24 11.95
N TYR A 254 6.08 14.67 12.03
CA TYR A 254 6.51 15.98 12.53
C TYR A 254 7.14 16.85 11.45
N ARG A 255 7.76 16.25 10.42
CA ARG A 255 8.49 16.99 9.40
C ARG A 255 8.52 16.28 8.05
N PHE A 256 8.35 17.05 6.97
CA PHE A 256 8.61 16.58 5.61
C PHE A 256 10.06 16.82 5.21
N VAL A 257 10.61 15.91 4.39
CA VAL A 257 11.97 15.96 3.85
C VAL A 257 11.92 16.02 2.32
N GLY A 258 12.46 17.07 1.72
CA GLY A 258 12.47 17.30 0.28
C GLY A 258 13.64 16.60 -0.39
N LEU A 259 13.44 15.38 -0.90
CA LEU A 259 14.51 14.55 -1.45
C LEU A 259 15.19 15.20 -2.65
N ARG A 260 14.44 15.82 -3.58
CA ARG A 260 15.02 16.55 -4.71
C ARG A 260 15.98 17.66 -4.25
N ASN A 261 15.68 18.31 -3.13
CA ASN A 261 16.50 19.40 -2.62
C ASN A 261 17.83 18.85 -2.07
N LEU A 262 17.79 17.72 -1.35
CA LEU A 262 18.99 17.02 -0.87
C LEU A 262 19.85 16.50 -2.03
N ILE A 263 19.24 15.88 -3.05
CA ILE A 263 19.96 15.43 -4.24
C ILE A 263 20.60 16.62 -4.98
N SER A 264 19.90 17.75 -5.09
CA SER A 264 20.44 18.96 -5.71
C SER A 264 21.66 19.50 -4.96
N ASP A 265 21.67 19.45 -3.62
CA ASP A 265 22.85 19.84 -2.82
C ASP A 265 24.04 18.92 -3.07
N PHE A 266 23.80 17.60 -3.08
CA PHE A 266 24.84 16.61 -3.35
C PHE A 266 25.51 16.88 -4.70
N LEU A 267 24.70 17.04 -5.75
CA LEU A 267 25.21 17.29 -7.08
C LEU A 267 25.90 18.66 -7.21
N ALA A 268 25.45 19.68 -6.48
CA ALA A 268 26.11 20.99 -6.46
C ALA A 268 27.51 20.97 -5.82
N ARG A 269 27.78 20.03 -4.89
CA ARG A 269 29.13 19.82 -4.33
C ARG A 269 30.10 19.21 -5.35
N LYS A 270 29.59 18.39 -6.27
CA LYS A 270 30.38 17.74 -7.33
C LYS A 270 30.63 18.65 -8.52
N GLU A 271 29.69 19.53 -8.83
CA GLU A 271 29.76 20.44 -9.97
C GLU A 271 29.54 21.89 -9.50
N PRO A 272 30.57 22.61 -9.02
CA PRO A 272 30.44 23.92 -8.38
C PRO A 272 29.78 25.00 -9.26
N ARG A 273 29.86 24.87 -10.61
CA ARG A 273 29.15 25.73 -11.57
C ARG A 273 27.62 25.75 -11.34
N ARG A 274 27.08 24.74 -10.66
CA ARG A 274 25.67 24.61 -10.27
C ARG A 274 25.24 25.55 -9.13
N LEU A 275 26.16 25.99 -8.26
CA LEU A 275 25.86 26.95 -7.18
C LEU A 275 25.40 28.30 -7.73
N LEU A 276 26.08 28.78 -8.80
CA LEU A 276 25.73 30.01 -9.51
C LEU A 276 24.32 29.92 -10.10
N TYR A 277 23.94 28.76 -10.63
CA TYR A 277 22.62 28.54 -11.21
C TYR A 277 21.51 28.39 -10.16
N ASN A 278 21.73 27.65 -9.07
CA ASN A 278 20.73 27.52 -8.00
C ASN A 278 20.41 28.89 -7.36
N LEU A 279 21.41 29.75 -7.24
CA LEU A 279 21.24 31.14 -6.82
C LEU A 279 20.36 31.91 -7.82
N VAL A 280 20.68 31.83 -9.12
CA VAL A 280 19.88 32.46 -10.19
C VAL A 280 18.44 31.92 -10.22
N ALA A 281 18.24 30.60 -10.15
CA ALA A 281 16.94 29.96 -10.17
C ALA A 281 16.08 30.33 -8.94
N ARG A 282 16.69 30.45 -7.76
CA ARG A 282 16.03 30.93 -6.54
C ARG A 282 15.61 32.40 -6.66
N ILE A 283 16.53 33.26 -7.12
CA ILE A 283 16.26 34.68 -7.41
C ILE A 283 15.10 34.82 -8.41
N THR A 284 15.09 34.05 -9.50
CA THR A 284 14.00 34.08 -10.49
C THR A 284 12.66 33.56 -9.99
N ARG A 285 12.63 32.83 -8.87
CA ARG A 285 11.40 32.27 -8.27
C ARG A 285 10.80 33.23 -7.23
N GLU A 286 11.66 33.88 -6.45
CA GLU A 286 11.27 34.86 -5.43
C GLU A 286 10.94 36.23 -6.04
N LEU A 287 11.64 36.62 -7.11
CA LEU A 287 11.36 37.83 -7.86
C LEU A 287 10.64 37.42 -9.15
N ARG A 288 9.40 37.87 -9.37
CA ARG A 288 8.63 37.69 -10.63
C ARG A 288 9.33 38.40 -11.81
N LEU A 289 10.50 37.93 -12.21
CA LEU A 289 11.37 38.63 -13.14
C LEU A 289 10.98 38.35 -14.60
N THR A 290 10.94 39.44 -15.36
CA THR A 290 10.53 39.55 -16.76
C THR A 290 11.48 38.83 -17.71
N GLY A 291 11.00 38.52 -18.92
CA GLY A 291 11.67 37.68 -19.93
C GLY A 291 13.06 38.12 -20.39
N PHE A 292 13.53 39.31 -19.99
CA PHE A 292 14.87 39.82 -20.29
C PHE A 292 15.99 38.99 -19.63
N ILE A 293 15.85 38.63 -18.34
CA ILE A 293 16.86 37.85 -17.61
C ILE A 293 16.95 36.42 -18.13
N LYS A 294 15.81 35.80 -18.48
CA LYS A 294 15.78 34.49 -19.17
C LYS A 294 16.55 34.51 -20.49
N LYS A 295 16.40 35.57 -21.29
CA LYS A 295 17.13 35.73 -22.57
C LYS A 295 18.64 35.81 -22.36
N VAL A 296 19.09 36.61 -21.38
CA VAL A 296 20.51 36.77 -21.05
C VAL A 296 21.13 35.45 -20.60
N LEU A 297 20.46 34.72 -19.70
CA LEU A 297 20.92 33.43 -19.19
C LEU A 297 20.98 32.33 -20.27
N SER A 298 20.10 32.40 -21.28
CA SER A 298 20.11 31.45 -22.40
C SER A 298 21.29 31.69 -23.36
N LYS A 299 21.64 32.96 -23.56
CA LYS A 299 22.69 33.37 -24.50
C LYS A 299 24.10 32.99 -24.02
N ILE A 300 24.28 32.85 -22.72
CA ILE A 300 25.53 32.45 -22.07
C ILE A 300 25.63 30.94 -21.80
N GLY A 301 24.72 30.13 -22.36
CA GLY A 301 24.75 28.66 -22.25
C GLY A 301 24.35 28.09 -20.88
N LEU A 302 23.96 28.95 -19.92
CA LEU A 302 23.52 28.58 -18.57
C LEU A 302 22.10 28.00 -18.53
N LEU A 303 21.36 28.02 -19.65
CA LEU A 303 20.07 27.34 -19.85
C LEU A 303 20.16 26.23 -20.91
N SER A 304 21.31 25.57 -21.06
CA SER A 304 21.46 24.50 -22.06
C SER A 304 20.78 23.19 -21.64
N SER A 305 20.23 22.50 -22.64
CA SER A 305 19.55 21.19 -22.58
C SER A 305 20.39 20.04 -21.99
N ALA A 306 21.70 20.25 -21.79
CA ALA A 306 22.58 19.31 -21.08
C ALA A 306 22.27 19.23 -19.57
N TYR A 307 21.63 20.25 -18.97
CA TYR A 307 21.31 20.28 -17.53
C TYR A 307 20.04 19.50 -17.16
N GLU A 308 19.06 19.37 -18.07
CA GLU A 308 17.92 18.45 -17.91
C GLU A 308 18.39 16.99 -17.92
N GLN A 309 19.49 16.67 -18.63
CA GLN A 309 20.10 15.33 -18.60
C GLN A 309 20.73 14.97 -17.25
N VAL A 310 21.13 15.95 -16.42
CA VAL A 310 21.75 15.71 -15.11
C VAL A 310 20.72 15.29 -14.06
N GLU A 311 19.51 15.89 -14.06
CA GLU A 311 18.35 15.35 -13.32
C GLU A 311 17.83 14.04 -13.97
N GLY A 312 18.01 13.86 -15.27
CA GLY A 312 17.70 12.60 -15.98
C GLY A 312 18.47 11.39 -15.47
N ASN A 313 19.69 11.58 -14.93
CA ASN A 313 20.54 10.51 -14.43
C ASN A 313 20.36 10.20 -12.93
N VAL A 314 19.71 11.05 -12.14
CA VAL A 314 19.38 10.79 -10.73
C VAL A 314 17.96 11.27 -10.45
N GLN A 315 17.03 10.33 -10.35
CA GLN A 315 15.60 10.64 -10.25
C GLN A 315 15.07 10.33 -8.84
N PRO A 316 14.70 11.34 -8.04
CA PRO A 316 14.11 11.15 -6.72
C PRO A 316 12.63 10.79 -6.81
N GLY A 317 12.26 9.62 -6.29
CA GLY A 317 10.88 9.19 -6.08
C GLY A 317 10.36 9.52 -4.69
N LEU A 318 9.25 8.90 -4.30
CA LEU A 318 8.73 8.95 -2.93
C LEU A 318 9.54 8.01 -2.05
N GLY A 319 10.52 8.53 -1.31
CA GLY A 319 11.38 7.72 -0.44
C GLY A 319 12.35 6.79 -1.17
N CYS A 320 12.62 7.02 -2.46
CA CYS A 320 13.55 6.21 -3.25
C CYS A 320 14.31 7.06 -4.27
N VAL A 321 15.41 6.53 -4.80
CA VAL A 321 16.22 7.17 -5.85
C VAL A 321 16.51 6.14 -6.94
N TYR A 322 16.22 6.51 -8.19
CA TYR A 322 16.77 5.82 -9.37
C TYR A 322 18.06 6.51 -9.78
N PHE A 323 19.12 5.74 -9.96
CA PHE A 323 20.50 6.22 -10.09
C PHE A 323 21.16 5.61 -11.33
N ASN A 324 21.39 6.43 -12.35
CA ASN A 324 22.00 6.06 -13.63
C ASN A 324 23.38 6.68 -13.76
N ARG A 325 24.25 6.46 -12.77
CA ARG A 325 25.63 6.94 -12.73
C ARG A 325 26.56 5.83 -12.21
N PRO A 326 27.90 5.98 -12.31
CA PRO A 326 28.83 4.99 -11.82
C PRO A 326 28.60 4.62 -10.35
N GLU A 327 28.85 3.36 -10.00
CA GLU A 327 28.63 2.81 -8.65
C GLU A 327 29.36 3.61 -7.55
N GLN A 328 30.53 4.18 -7.87
CA GLN A 328 31.28 5.00 -6.93
C GLN A 328 30.50 6.26 -6.49
N GLU A 329 29.77 6.91 -7.41
CA GLU A 329 28.94 8.08 -7.05
C GLU A 329 27.73 7.68 -6.21
N LEU A 330 27.20 6.46 -6.37
CA LEU A 330 26.13 5.95 -5.53
C LEU A 330 26.61 5.80 -4.07
N LYS A 331 27.83 5.27 -3.86
CA LYS A 331 28.44 5.16 -2.53
C LYS A 331 28.62 6.53 -1.87
N GLU A 332 29.04 7.53 -2.64
CA GLU A 332 29.16 8.90 -2.15
C GLU A 332 27.80 9.53 -1.82
N LEU A 333 26.78 9.28 -2.64
CA LEU A 333 25.41 9.72 -2.35
C LEU A 333 24.88 9.07 -1.06
N ILE A 334 25.13 7.77 -0.86
CA ILE A 334 24.78 7.06 0.38
C ILE A 334 25.49 7.70 1.58
N GLY A 335 26.78 8.00 1.47
CA GLY A 335 27.54 8.70 2.51
C GLY A 335 26.97 10.08 2.83
N PHE A 336 26.64 10.86 1.79
CA PHE A 336 26.01 12.18 1.93
C PHE A 336 24.65 12.09 2.63
N LEU A 337 23.76 11.21 2.16
CA LEU A 337 22.41 11.05 2.71
C LEU A 337 22.46 10.53 4.15
N THR A 338 23.33 9.57 4.46
CA THR A 338 23.54 9.04 5.82
C THR A 338 23.96 10.14 6.82
N ALA A 339 24.68 11.16 6.33
CA ALA A 339 25.15 12.29 7.13
C ALA A 339 24.12 13.42 7.27
N ILE A 340 22.96 13.34 6.60
CA ILE A 340 21.93 14.39 6.69
C ILE A 340 21.32 14.44 8.09
N LYS A 341 21.39 15.63 8.67
CA LYS A 341 20.73 16.01 9.92
C LYS A 341 19.78 17.17 9.68
N ASP A 342 18.78 17.26 10.54
CA ASP A 342 17.86 18.40 10.59
C ASP A 342 18.51 19.62 11.31
N LYS A 343 17.69 20.64 11.60
CA LYS A 343 18.10 21.84 12.34
C LYS A 343 18.36 21.60 13.85
N GLU A 344 17.94 20.46 14.38
CA GLU A 344 18.07 20.04 15.78
C GLU A 344 19.22 19.02 15.95
N ASP A 345 20.09 18.88 14.94
CA ASP A 345 21.20 17.92 14.87
C ASP A 345 20.77 16.43 14.92
N VAL A 346 19.51 16.13 14.62
CA VAL A 346 18.94 14.78 14.55
C VAL A 346 19.14 14.19 13.16
N LYS A 347 19.68 12.96 13.08
CA LYS A 347 19.79 12.21 11.82
C LYS A 347 18.42 11.96 11.20
N VAL A 348 18.27 12.25 9.91
CA VAL A 348 16.99 12.14 9.21
C VAL A 348 16.68 10.72 8.75
N PHE A 349 17.68 10.03 8.19
CA PHE A 349 17.53 8.67 7.70
C PHE A 349 17.98 7.66 8.74
N GLU A 350 17.13 6.68 9.01
CA GLU A 350 17.46 5.55 9.86
C GLU A 350 18.25 4.51 9.09
N ARG A 351 17.84 4.23 7.85
CA ARG A 351 18.49 3.25 6.99
C ARG A 351 18.34 3.59 5.51
N LEU A 352 19.36 3.27 4.73
CA LEU A 352 19.35 3.32 3.29
C LEU A 352 19.62 1.91 2.77
N TYR A 353 18.79 1.42 1.86
CA TYR A 353 18.91 0.07 1.31
C TYR A 353 19.17 0.11 -0.17
N LEU A 354 20.11 -0.70 -0.65
CA LEU A 354 20.23 -1.05 -2.06
C LEU A 354 19.09 -2.00 -2.46
N LYS A 355 18.67 -1.96 -3.73
CA LYS A 355 17.61 -2.85 -4.22
C LYS A 355 17.95 -4.33 -4.06
N GLU A 356 19.22 -4.71 -4.19
CA GLU A 356 19.70 -6.09 -4.03
C GLU A 356 19.58 -6.59 -2.58
N GLU A 357 19.48 -5.69 -1.60
CA GLU A 357 19.25 -6.05 -0.19
C GLU A 357 17.78 -6.34 0.11
N LEU A 358 16.85 -5.74 -0.65
CA LEU A 358 15.41 -5.80 -0.38
C LEU A 358 14.64 -6.74 -1.29
N TYR A 359 15.06 -6.84 -2.55
CA TYR A 359 14.24 -7.42 -3.61
C TYR A 359 15.01 -8.46 -4.41
N TRP A 360 14.29 -9.45 -4.94
CA TRP A 360 14.85 -10.46 -5.82
C TRP A 360 13.83 -10.92 -6.86
N GLY A 361 14.31 -11.31 -8.03
CA GLY A 361 13.48 -11.84 -9.10
C GLY A 361 13.60 -11.09 -10.43
N PRO A 362 12.78 -11.46 -11.41
CA PRO A 362 12.91 -11.00 -12.80
C PRO A 362 12.72 -9.49 -12.99
N GLU A 363 12.02 -8.82 -12.07
CA GLU A 363 11.69 -7.40 -12.17
C GLU A 363 12.68 -6.51 -11.39
N LEU A 364 13.73 -7.09 -10.78
CA LEU A 364 14.72 -6.36 -9.97
C LEU A 364 15.37 -5.18 -10.73
N ARG A 365 15.56 -5.29 -12.05
CA ARG A 365 16.12 -4.21 -12.88
C ARG A 365 15.27 -2.94 -12.90
N LYS A 366 13.98 -3.05 -12.58
CA LYS A 366 13.04 -1.91 -12.52
C LYS A 366 12.97 -1.28 -11.14
N ALA A 367 13.55 -1.91 -10.11
CA ALA A 367 13.55 -1.40 -8.76
C ALA A 367 14.39 -0.09 -8.65
N PRO A 368 14.04 0.82 -7.73
CA PRO A 368 14.89 1.97 -7.43
C PRO A 368 16.23 1.51 -6.86
N ASP A 369 17.33 2.12 -7.29
CA ASP A 369 18.69 1.75 -6.87
C ASP A 369 18.93 1.98 -5.36
N LEU A 370 18.23 2.94 -4.77
CA LEU A 370 18.28 3.23 -3.34
C LEU A 370 16.87 3.44 -2.78
N VAL A 371 16.55 2.77 -1.68
CA VAL A 371 15.34 2.99 -0.88
C VAL A 371 15.73 3.65 0.44
N LEU A 372 15.10 4.78 0.75
CA LEU A 372 15.40 5.60 1.92
C LEU A 372 14.34 5.38 2.98
N VAL A 373 14.77 4.89 4.15
CA VAL A 373 13.91 4.73 5.32
C VAL A 373 14.23 5.85 6.30
N PRO A 374 13.30 6.82 6.48
CA PRO A 374 13.49 7.90 7.43
C PRO A 374 13.32 7.39 8.87
N ARG A 375 13.81 8.15 9.85
CA ARG A 375 13.42 7.95 11.25
C ARG A 375 11.93 8.25 11.45
N THR A 376 11.33 7.64 12.47
CA THR A 376 9.99 7.97 12.96
C THR A 376 9.82 9.49 13.12
N GLY A 377 8.70 10.04 12.67
CA GLY A 377 8.44 11.47 12.68
C GLY A 377 8.75 12.19 11.35
N TYR A 378 9.35 11.50 10.38
CA TYR A 378 9.74 12.09 9.10
C TYR A 378 9.04 11.41 7.92
N GLU A 379 8.63 12.21 6.94
CA GLU A 379 8.13 11.71 5.66
C GLU A 379 8.90 12.32 4.49
N ILE A 380 9.36 11.46 3.59
CA ILE A 380 10.12 11.87 2.42
C ILE A 380 9.16 12.24 1.30
N ARG A 381 9.34 13.42 0.72
CA ARG A 381 8.61 13.90 -0.46
C ARG A 381 9.60 14.12 -1.60
N SER A 382 9.21 13.73 -2.82
CA SER A 382 10.05 13.97 -4.00
C SER A 382 10.29 15.46 -4.20
N GLN A 383 9.22 16.29 -4.13
CA GLN A 383 9.28 17.72 -4.34
C GLN A 383 8.73 18.47 -3.13
N LEU A 384 9.49 19.46 -2.63
CA LEU A 384 9.09 20.43 -1.61
C LEU A 384 9.73 21.79 -1.88
N PRO A 385 9.13 22.90 -1.42
CA PRO A 385 9.73 24.23 -1.53
C PRO A 385 11.11 24.31 -0.84
N ASN A 386 11.26 23.65 0.31
CA ASN A 386 12.45 23.65 1.15
C ASN A 386 12.93 22.22 1.46
N LYS A 387 14.17 22.07 1.94
CA LYS A 387 14.72 20.74 2.32
C LYS A 387 13.93 20.10 3.45
N PHE A 388 13.46 20.94 4.37
CA PHE A 388 12.68 20.54 5.53
C PHE A 388 11.46 21.45 5.67
N GLU A 389 10.31 20.86 5.97
CA GLU A 389 9.07 21.57 6.25
C GLU A 389 8.43 20.97 7.52
N ASP A 390 8.38 21.75 8.60
CA ASP A 390 7.74 21.35 9.85
C ASP A 390 6.22 21.25 9.65
N ILE A 391 5.60 20.22 10.23
CA ILE A 391 4.14 20.11 10.29
C ILE A 391 3.58 21.16 11.24
N ARG A 392 2.53 21.85 10.79
CA ARG A 392 1.86 22.92 11.54
C ARG A 392 0.35 22.69 11.46
N PRO A 393 -0.22 21.89 12.38
CA PRO A 393 -1.67 21.68 12.41
C PRO A 393 -2.39 23.00 12.69
N VAL A 394 -3.51 23.21 12.01
CA VAL A 394 -4.38 24.38 12.21
C VAL A 394 -5.72 23.89 12.75
N LYS A 395 -6.19 24.47 13.85
CA LYS A 395 -7.42 24.03 14.52
C LYS A 395 -8.61 24.06 13.58
N GLY A 396 -9.33 22.95 13.47
CA GLY A 396 -10.57 22.84 12.70
C GLY A 396 -10.38 22.59 11.20
N VAL A 397 -9.14 22.49 10.73
CA VAL A 397 -8.80 22.18 9.33
C VAL A 397 -7.84 21.00 9.31
N ILE A 398 -8.07 20.04 8.41
CA ILE A 398 -7.22 18.86 8.32
C ILE A 398 -5.78 19.26 7.98
N CYS A 399 -4.85 18.57 8.63
CA CYS A 399 -3.42 18.64 8.39
C CYS A 399 -2.85 17.24 8.56
N LYS A 400 -1.90 16.83 7.71
CA LYS A 400 -1.27 15.52 7.85
C LYS A 400 -0.37 15.50 9.09
N THR A 401 -0.70 14.66 10.08
CA THR A 401 0.06 14.44 11.32
C THR A 401 0.47 12.99 11.55
N GLY A 402 0.08 12.07 10.67
CA GLY A 402 0.53 10.68 10.67
C GLY A 402 1.11 10.24 9.34
N THR A 403 2.03 9.28 9.36
CA THR A 403 2.70 8.69 8.19
C THR A 403 2.96 7.20 8.40
N HIS A 404 3.62 6.56 7.44
CA HIS A 404 3.93 5.14 7.44
C HIS A 404 5.24 4.83 6.67
N MET A 405 6.30 5.63 6.87
CA MET A 405 7.52 5.55 6.04
C MET A 405 8.71 4.88 6.74
N SER A 406 8.75 4.88 8.08
CA SER A 406 9.86 4.32 8.86
C SER A 406 9.73 2.80 9.08
N LEU A 407 10.72 2.22 9.76
CA LEU A 407 10.67 0.82 10.20
C LEU A 407 9.55 0.55 11.22
N ARG A 408 9.11 1.55 12.01
CA ARG A 408 7.99 1.39 12.95
C ARG A 408 6.69 1.07 12.21
N ALA A 409 6.49 1.71 11.07
CA ALA A 409 5.31 1.52 10.23
C ALA A 409 5.31 0.18 9.48
N LEU A 410 6.33 -0.68 9.62
CA LEU A 410 6.25 -2.04 9.08
C LEU A 410 5.25 -2.92 9.83
N ARG A 411 4.82 -2.53 11.02
CA ARG A 411 4.03 -3.36 11.94
C ARG A 411 2.52 -3.18 11.73
N GLY A 412 1.98 -3.79 10.67
CA GLY A 412 0.55 -3.87 10.42
C GLY A 412 -0.15 -4.92 11.30
N PHE A 413 -1.47 -4.83 11.41
CA PHE A 413 -2.30 -5.80 12.12
C PHE A 413 -2.54 -7.09 11.30
N LEU A 414 -2.44 -8.25 11.96
CA LEU A 414 -2.95 -9.55 11.50
C LEU A 414 -3.95 -10.09 12.52
N ALA A 415 -5.09 -10.59 12.04
CA ALA A 415 -5.85 -11.60 12.75
C ALA A 415 -6.43 -12.66 11.80
N ILE A 416 -6.55 -13.88 12.29
CA ILE A 416 -7.19 -15.02 11.62
C ILE A 416 -8.21 -15.59 12.60
N TYR A 417 -9.43 -15.83 12.14
CA TYR A 417 -10.54 -16.27 12.99
C TYR A 417 -11.49 -17.17 12.23
N GLY A 418 -12.09 -18.16 12.89
CA GLY A 418 -13.07 -19.09 12.30
C GLY A 418 -12.67 -20.56 12.44
N PRO A 419 -13.36 -21.47 11.74
CA PRO A 419 -13.22 -22.91 11.94
C PRO A 419 -11.77 -23.43 11.78
N GLY A 420 -11.30 -24.19 12.77
CA GLY A 420 -9.98 -24.83 12.79
C GLY A 420 -8.80 -23.88 13.04
N VAL A 421 -9.06 -22.61 13.33
CA VAL A 421 -8.07 -21.62 13.76
C VAL A 421 -7.87 -21.71 15.27
N ARG A 422 -6.63 -21.56 15.76
CA ARG A 422 -6.36 -21.58 17.20
C ARG A 422 -6.95 -20.37 17.90
N GLU A 423 -7.42 -20.58 19.12
CA GLU A 423 -7.85 -19.49 20.01
C GLU A 423 -6.67 -18.89 20.79
N GLY A 424 -6.73 -17.59 21.04
CA GLY A 424 -5.81 -16.84 21.92
C GLY A 424 -4.33 -16.94 21.55
N PHE A 425 -4.01 -17.24 20.28
CA PHE A 425 -2.64 -17.56 19.88
C PHE A 425 -1.97 -16.43 19.11
N ARG A 426 -0.71 -16.16 19.44
CA ARG A 426 0.06 -15.10 18.77
C ARG A 426 0.91 -15.64 17.62
N VAL A 427 0.74 -15.07 16.43
CA VAL A 427 1.61 -15.32 15.26
C VAL A 427 1.98 -14.02 14.59
N ASP A 428 3.28 -13.72 14.55
CA ASP A 428 3.81 -12.69 13.67
C ASP A 428 4.09 -13.30 12.28
N ALA A 429 3.74 -12.56 11.23
CA ALA A 429 3.85 -12.96 9.84
C ALA A 429 4.42 -11.83 8.98
N CYS A 430 4.61 -12.09 7.69
CA CYS A 430 4.89 -11.09 6.67
C CYS A 430 3.77 -11.07 5.63
N VAL A 431 3.60 -9.93 4.95
CA VAL A 431 2.61 -9.78 3.87
C VAL A 431 2.69 -10.86 2.78
N TYR A 432 3.86 -11.47 2.58
CA TYR A 432 4.03 -12.56 1.61
C TYR A 432 3.34 -13.86 2.03
N ASP A 433 3.10 -14.07 3.33
CA ASP A 433 2.54 -15.31 3.90
C ASP A 433 1.02 -15.42 3.72
N ILE A 434 0.35 -14.31 3.38
CA ILE A 434 -1.11 -14.26 3.30
C ILE A 434 -1.65 -15.10 2.13
N ALA A 435 -1.17 -14.86 0.91
CA ALA A 435 -1.61 -15.61 -0.26
C ALA A 435 -1.39 -17.13 -0.14
N PRO A 436 -0.20 -17.66 0.22
CA PRO A 436 -0.02 -19.10 0.38
C PRO A 436 -0.90 -19.67 1.49
N THR A 437 -1.11 -18.95 2.59
CA THR A 437 -1.99 -19.40 3.67
C THR A 437 -3.45 -19.48 3.23
N VAL A 438 -3.96 -18.48 2.49
CA VAL A 438 -5.33 -18.50 1.96
C VAL A 438 -5.53 -19.66 0.96
N LEU A 439 -4.55 -19.92 0.09
CA LEU A 439 -4.61 -21.09 -0.80
C LEU A 439 -4.69 -22.39 -0.01
N HIS A 440 -3.87 -22.52 1.03
CA HIS A 440 -3.86 -23.68 1.91
C HIS A 440 -5.20 -23.90 2.60
N VAL A 441 -5.81 -22.84 3.15
CA VAL A 441 -7.15 -22.89 3.76
C VAL A 441 -8.19 -23.42 2.78
N LEU A 442 -8.15 -22.93 1.54
CA LEU A 442 -9.06 -23.34 0.46
C LEU A 442 -8.74 -24.72 -0.15
N GLY A 443 -7.78 -25.47 0.43
CA GLY A 443 -7.39 -26.80 -0.02
C GLY A 443 -6.60 -26.81 -1.34
N LEU A 444 -6.06 -25.67 -1.75
CA LEU A 444 -5.32 -25.52 -3.01
C LEU A 444 -3.80 -25.61 -2.78
N PRO A 445 -3.05 -26.09 -3.78
CA PRO A 445 -1.59 -26.08 -3.70
C PRO A 445 -1.05 -24.65 -3.77
N VAL A 446 0.01 -24.41 -3.00
CA VAL A 446 0.80 -23.18 -3.01
C VAL A 446 1.70 -23.15 -4.24
N VAL A 447 1.83 -21.98 -4.87
CA VAL A 447 2.71 -21.81 -6.02
C VAL A 447 4.16 -21.71 -5.55
N GLU A 448 5.05 -22.54 -6.10
CA GLU A 448 6.48 -22.57 -5.69
C GLU A 448 7.20 -21.22 -5.80
N ASP A 449 6.77 -20.35 -6.72
CA ASP A 449 7.37 -19.03 -6.91
C ASP A 449 6.97 -18.01 -5.82
N MET A 450 6.01 -18.33 -4.94
CA MET A 450 5.65 -17.47 -3.80
C MET A 450 6.80 -17.39 -2.79
N ASP A 451 6.99 -16.21 -2.19
CA ASP A 451 8.04 -15.93 -1.22
C ASP A 451 7.63 -16.20 0.23
N GLY A 452 6.33 -16.18 0.52
CA GLY A 452 5.81 -16.46 1.86
C GLY A 452 5.60 -17.94 2.13
N GLU A 453 5.38 -18.23 3.41
CA GLU A 453 5.08 -19.57 3.92
C GLU A 453 3.61 -19.68 4.34
N VAL A 454 3.12 -20.91 4.44
CA VAL A 454 1.80 -21.16 5.03
C VAL A 454 1.93 -21.02 6.54
N LEU A 455 1.08 -20.20 7.16
CA LEU A 455 1.01 -20.00 8.60
C LEU A 455 0.39 -21.22 9.31
N THR A 456 0.98 -22.40 9.17
CA THR A 456 0.44 -23.67 9.72
C THR A 456 0.22 -23.62 11.23
N LYS A 457 1.07 -22.87 11.94
CA LYS A 457 0.97 -22.66 13.40
C LYS A 457 -0.29 -21.92 13.83
N ALA A 458 -0.99 -21.26 12.91
CA ALA A 458 -2.25 -20.56 13.18
C ALA A 458 -3.44 -21.53 13.33
N PHE A 459 -3.31 -22.79 12.92
CA PHE A 459 -4.40 -23.76 12.94
C PHE A 459 -4.26 -24.75 14.10
N GLU A 460 -5.38 -25.20 14.64
CA GLU A 460 -5.40 -26.17 15.74
C GLU A 460 -4.84 -27.52 15.28
N GLU A 461 -4.01 -28.18 16.08
CA GLU A 461 -3.34 -29.43 15.67
C GLU A 461 -4.30 -30.56 15.28
N SER A 462 -5.50 -30.56 15.88
CA SER A 462 -6.57 -31.50 15.56
C SER A 462 -7.33 -31.16 14.28
N SER A 463 -7.26 -29.91 13.82
CA SER A 463 -8.00 -29.42 12.65
C SER A 463 -7.52 -30.04 11.34
N GLU A 464 -8.42 -30.09 10.37
CA GLU A 464 -8.09 -30.50 9.01
C GLU A 464 -7.06 -29.56 8.37
N LEU A 465 -7.11 -28.26 8.71
CA LEU A 465 -6.17 -27.25 8.21
C LEU A 465 -4.73 -27.48 8.67
N ALA A 466 -4.50 -27.89 9.93
CA ALA A 466 -3.16 -28.21 10.42
C ALA A 466 -2.64 -29.55 9.88
N ARG A 467 -3.52 -30.56 9.77
CA ARG A 467 -3.15 -31.91 9.32
C ARG A 467 -2.92 -32.01 7.81
N ARG A 468 -3.56 -31.14 7.02
CA ARG A 468 -3.39 -31.09 5.57
C ARG A 468 -1.94 -30.76 5.23
N PRO A 469 -1.24 -31.57 4.40
CA PRO A 469 0.12 -31.25 3.99
C PRO A 469 0.12 -30.02 3.09
N VAL A 470 1.12 -29.15 3.27
CA VAL A 470 1.33 -28.01 2.37
C VAL A 470 1.80 -28.52 1.01
N ARG A 471 0.88 -28.54 0.05
CA ARG A 471 1.18 -28.97 -1.33
C ARG A 471 1.78 -27.81 -2.10
N LYS A 472 2.90 -28.04 -2.78
CA LYS A 472 3.51 -27.07 -3.69
C LYS A 472 3.30 -27.47 -5.15
N VAL A 473 3.10 -26.48 -6.02
CA VAL A 473 2.99 -26.68 -7.46
C VAL A 473 3.84 -25.65 -8.21
N ARG A 474 4.61 -26.13 -9.18
CA ARG A 474 5.28 -25.27 -10.13
C ARG A 474 4.34 -24.87 -11.26
N LEU A 475 4.07 -23.58 -11.38
CA LEU A 475 3.39 -23.08 -12.58
C LEU A 475 4.36 -23.14 -13.75
N ARG A 476 4.03 -23.89 -14.82
CA ARG A 476 4.72 -23.70 -16.11
C ARG A 476 4.64 -22.23 -16.44
N ARG A 477 5.78 -21.57 -16.67
CA ARG A 477 5.87 -20.15 -17.03
C ARG A 477 4.82 -19.84 -18.08
N VAL A 478 3.70 -19.28 -17.65
CA VAL A 478 2.76 -18.67 -18.56
C VAL A 478 3.52 -17.42 -19.00
N LYS A 479 4.07 -17.41 -20.23
CA LYS A 479 4.41 -16.15 -20.89
C LYS A 479 3.13 -15.32 -20.81
N ARG A 480 3.03 -14.41 -19.83
CA ARG A 480 1.87 -13.53 -19.76
C ARG A 480 2.02 -12.64 -20.98
N ARG A 481 1.25 -12.95 -22.03
CA ARG A 481 0.92 -12.01 -23.10
C ARG A 481 0.30 -10.81 -22.40
N SER A 482 1.12 -9.78 -22.18
CA SER A 482 0.71 -8.40 -21.90
C SER A 482 -0.44 -7.93 -22.81
N ALA A 483 -0.62 -8.57 -23.98
CA ALA A 483 -1.64 -8.26 -24.96
C ALA A 483 -3.10 -8.62 -24.62
N ARG A 484 -3.40 -9.58 -23.71
CA ARG A 484 -4.82 -9.94 -23.43
C ARG A 484 -5.50 -9.07 -22.36
N ARG A 485 -4.74 -8.27 -21.62
CA ARG A 485 -5.28 -7.24 -20.70
C ARG A 485 -5.69 -5.93 -21.42
N ALA A 486 -5.47 -5.84 -22.73
CA ALA A 486 -5.70 -4.63 -23.53
C ALA A 486 -6.85 -4.74 -24.55
N ARG A 487 -7.45 -5.92 -24.75
CA ARG A 487 -8.54 -6.08 -25.72
C ARG A 487 -9.72 -6.80 -25.08
N GLY A 488 -10.77 -6.03 -24.77
CA GLY A 488 -12.13 -6.56 -24.81
C GLY A 488 -12.37 -7.09 -26.21
N GLY A 489 -12.42 -8.41 -26.36
CA GLY A 489 -12.52 -9.06 -27.65
C GLY A 489 -13.07 -10.46 -27.48
N CYS A 490 -14.31 -10.63 -27.93
CA CYS A 490 -14.95 -11.90 -28.17
C CYS A 490 -14.06 -12.77 -29.09
N GLY A 491 -14.00 -14.08 -28.84
CA GLY A 491 -13.51 -15.05 -29.84
C GLY A 491 -12.38 -15.99 -29.42
N SER A 492 -12.68 -17.27 -29.62
CA SER A 492 -11.83 -18.45 -29.82
C SER A 492 -11.36 -19.25 -28.58
N ARG A 493 -12.05 -20.38 -28.37
CA ARG A 493 -11.63 -21.56 -27.61
C ARG A 493 -10.25 -22.04 -28.12
N SER A 494 -9.28 -22.22 -27.23
CA SER A 494 -8.04 -22.95 -27.54
C SER A 494 -7.52 -23.72 -26.32
N SER A 495 -7.83 -25.03 -26.32
CA SER A 495 -7.07 -26.21 -25.84
C SER A 495 -6.22 -26.23 -24.54
N LEU A 496 -6.19 -25.21 -23.68
CA LEU A 496 -5.37 -25.24 -22.45
C LEU A 496 -6.09 -25.72 -21.17
N THR A 497 -7.37 -26.07 -21.26
CA THR A 497 -8.17 -26.56 -20.12
C THR A 497 -7.94 -28.04 -19.81
N GLU A 498 -7.37 -28.82 -20.73
CA GLU A 498 -7.29 -30.29 -20.58
C GLU A 498 -6.04 -30.81 -19.86
N SER A 499 -4.94 -30.05 -19.82
CA SER A 499 -3.74 -30.46 -19.07
C SER A 499 -3.86 -30.16 -17.57
N TRP A 500 -4.64 -29.14 -17.18
CA TRP A 500 -4.84 -28.73 -15.80
C TRP A 500 -5.88 -29.56 -15.05
N GLY A 501 -7.00 -29.89 -15.70
CA GLY A 501 -8.03 -30.73 -15.11
C GLY A 501 -7.54 -32.14 -14.76
N ARG A 502 -6.60 -32.69 -15.55
CA ARG A 502 -6.06 -34.04 -15.35
C ARG A 502 -5.03 -34.15 -14.21
N SER A 503 -4.31 -33.07 -13.87
CA SER A 503 -3.40 -33.08 -12.70
C SER A 503 -4.13 -32.85 -11.38
N MET A 504 -5.24 -32.09 -11.36
CA MET A 504 -6.04 -31.92 -10.13
C MET A 504 -6.97 -33.10 -9.84
N MET A 505 -7.53 -33.79 -10.85
CA MET A 505 -8.37 -34.98 -10.63
C MET A 505 -7.60 -36.26 -10.25
N ARG A 506 -6.27 -36.28 -10.39
CA ARG A 506 -5.45 -37.43 -9.94
C ARG A 506 -4.92 -37.29 -8.52
N LEU A 507 -5.25 -36.19 -7.84
CA LEU A 507 -4.77 -35.83 -6.50
C LEU A 507 -5.90 -35.37 -5.55
N ALA A 508 -7.15 -35.55 -6.00
CA ALA A 508 -8.36 -35.59 -5.17
C ALA A 508 -8.85 -37.03 -5.22
#